data_AF-A0A3S2VGV9-F1
#
_entry.id   AF-A0A3S2VGV9-F1
#
_cell.length_a   1.000
_cell.length_b   1.000
_cell.length_c   1.000
_cell.angle_alpha   90.00
_cell.angle_beta   90.00
_cell.angle_gamma   90.00
#
_symmetry.space_group_name_H-M   'P 1'
#
loop_
_entity.id
_entity.type
_entity.pdbx_description
1 polymer ?
#
loop_
_entity_poly.entity_id
_entity_poly.type
_entity_poly.pdbx_seq_one_letter_code
_entity_poly.pdbx_strand_id
1 'polypeptide(L)'
;MFGYRVPSPDEAMLISGGRRGLGGAPFRVVTGHGKFVLPIFRKTRFLSLAMSEAEVVEKCVTRQGISLTVRAVIAFKVGNDTESIVNAGQRFLSDQDQMSVLTGRIFAGHLRSIIGSMTVEEIVTERQKLAAEVLDTSKAEMAKIGLIVDSLQIQSIDDGATGYIDAMSAPHKAAIQRQAQIAQAQATQASTQAEQEAQRNQAEYARQTAVVQAQYKAEIDRAQAAAAQAGPLAQAHAEQEVLMARTELAERAAELRQQQLVAEVVKPAEADAERIRVMAIAEAERMKIQAEAAASYDRVALDRMLIDQLPQIVKEAASGLAGANVNVLNGADGLGEIAAGLVGQGLTILDSVRRNLGTPDGETKQPGGDIQRYLGAASSPVDGGNAAKRSGDDGPVDIR
;
A
#
# COMPACT_ATOMS: atom_id res chain seq x y z
N MET A 1 -53.63 91.21 -9.56
CA MET A 1 -53.25 89.78 -9.44
C MET A 1 -54.46 88.95 -9.85
N PHE A 2 -54.34 88.12 -10.90
CA PHE A 2 -55.51 87.44 -11.49
C PHE A 2 -56.05 86.32 -10.60
N GLY A 3 -57.37 86.17 -10.53
CA GLY A 3 -58.05 85.15 -9.72
C GLY A 3 -57.99 83.72 -10.25
N TYR A 4 -57.08 83.41 -11.18
CA TYR A 4 -56.92 82.06 -11.71
C TYR A 4 -55.99 81.25 -10.77
N ARG A 5 -56.41 80.04 -10.38
CA ARG A 5 -55.63 79.13 -9.56
C ARG A 5 -55.64 77.74 -10.18
N VAL A 6 -54.53 77.02 -10.02
CA VAL A 6 -54.31 75.66 -10.52
C VAL A 6 -53.82 74.83 -9.32
N PRO A 7 -54.37 73.64 -9.04
CA PRO A 7 -53.77 72.70 -8.11
C PRO A 7 -52.55 72.03 -8.73
N SER A 8 -51.63 71.53 -7.90
CA SER A 8 -50.60 70.59 -8.35
C SER A 8 -51.24 69.27 -8.84
N PRO A 9 -50.54 68.43 -9.63
CA PRO A 9 -51.10 67.17 -10.16
C PRO A 9 -51.57 66.20 -9.06
N ASP A 10 -50.96 66.32 -7.88
CA ASP A 10 -51.16 65.59 -6.63
C ASP A 10 -52.01 66.37 -5.61
N GLU A 11 -52.74 67.41 -6.01
CA GLU A 11 -53.62 68.20 -5.13
C GLU A 11 -55.07 68.30 -5.64
N ALA A 12 -56.01 68.40 -4.69
CA ALA A 12 -57.36 68.88 -4.93
C ALA A 12 -57.52 70.32 -4.42
N MET A 13 -57.83 71.26 -5.31
CA MET A 13 -58.20 72.62 -4.92
C MET A 13 -59.66 72.65 -4.45
N LEU A 14 -59.86 72.96 -3.16
CA LEU A 14 -61.17 73.05 -2.52
C LEU A 14 -61.59 74.53 -2.42
N ILE A 15 -62.70 74.87 -3.09
CA ILE A 15 -63.23 76.23 -3.18
C ILE A 15 -64.49 76.36 -2.34
N SER A 16 -64.43 77.12 -1.25
CA SER A 16 -65.58 77.41 -0.37
C SER A 16 -66.08 78.85 -0.54
N GLY A 17 -67.38 79.07 -0.28
CA GLY A 17 -68.03 80.37 -0.40
C GLY A 17 -68.89 80.55 -1.67
N GLY A 18 -70.00 81.27 -1.52
CA GLY A 18 -70.98 81.53 -2.57
C GLY A 18 -72.30 80.76 -2.41
N ARG A 19 -73.38 81.29 -3.00
CA ARG A 19 -74.79 80.94 -2.71
C ARG A 19 -75.28 79.56 -3.20
N ARG A 20 -74.39 78.67 -3.67
CA ARG A 20 -74.70 77.30 -4.15
C ARG A 20 -73.50 76.37 -3.96
N GLY A 21 -73.56 75.46 -2.99
CA GLY A 21 -72.95 74.13 -3.15
C GLY A 21 -73.75 73.34 -4.20
N LEU A 22 -73.13 72.36 -4.86
CA LEU A 22 -73.85 71.33 -5.63
C LEU A 22 -73.80 70.04 -4.83
N GLY A 23 -74.89 69.26 -4.83
CA GLY A 23 -74.92 67.92 -4.22
C GLY A 23 -74.63 67.86 -2.71
N GLY A 24 -74.95 68.91 -1.94
CA GLY A 24 -74.76 68.94 -0.48
C GLY A 24 -73.31 69.19 -0.01
N ALA A 25 -72.31 69.12 -0.88
CA ALA A 25 -70.92 69.36 -0.50
C ALA A 25 -70.68 70.83 -0.05
N PRO A 26 -69.96 71.07 1.07
CA PRO A 26 -69.73 72.41 1.62
C PRO A 26 -68.70 73.25 0.83
N PHE A 27 -67.96 72.61 -0.08
CA PHE A 27 -67.00 73.23 -0.99
C PHE A 27 -67.06 72.56 -2.36
N ARG A 28 -66.50 73.22 -3.38
CA ARG A 28 -66.38 72.67 -4.74
C ARG A 28 -64.97 72.12 -4.94
N VAL A 29 -64.86 70.86 -5.32
CA VAL A 29 -63.61 70.19 -5.71
C VAL A 29 -63.16 70.65 -7.11
N VAL A 30 -61.85 70.71 -7.32
CA VAL A 30 -61.19 70.87 -8.62
C VAL A 30 -59.87 70.10 -8.59
N THR A 31 -59.63 69.23 -9.55
CA THR A 31 -58.41 68.42 -9.70
C THR A 31 -57.90 68.52 -11.14
N GLY A 32 -56.59 68.36 -11.36
CA GLY A 32 -55.94 68.27 -12.68
C GLY A 32 -56.01 69.49 -13.61
N HIS A 33 -56.85 70.49 -13.32
CA HIS A 33 -57.02 71.67 -14.18
C HIS A 33 -57.25 72.96 -13.38
N GLY A 34 -56.90 74.09 -13.98
CA GLY A 34 -57.10 75.42 -13.37
C GLY A 34 -58.55 75.90 -13.35
N LYS A 35 -58.85 76.86 -12.47
CA LYS A 35 -60.18 77.47 -12.34
C LYS A 35 -60.09 78.93 -11.88
N PHE A 36 -61.01 79.76 -12.36
CA PHE A 36 -61.13 81.15 -11.93
C PHE A 36 -61.96 81.26 -10.63
N VAL A 37 -61.38 81.91 -9.62
CA VAL A 37 -61.93 82.06 -8.27
C VAL A 37 -61.85 83.52 -7.84
N LEU A 38 -63.00 84.15 -7.60
CA LEU A 38 -63.07 85.54 -7.18
C LEU A 38 -62.66 85.67 -5.69
N PRO A 39 -61.54 86.34 -5.36
CA PRO A 39 -60.94 86.25 -4.01
C PRO A 39 -61.76 86.93 -2.91
N ILE A 40 -62.66 87.85 -3.27
CA ILE A 40 -63.50 88.61 -2.31
C ILE A 40 -64.64 87.74 -1.73
N PHE A 41 -65.17 86.78 -2.51
CA PHE A 41 -66.35 85.99 -2.13
C PHE A 41 -66.09 84.49 -1.96
N ARG A 42 -64.84 84.03 -2.18
CA ARG A 42 -64.47 82.61 -2.13
C ARG A 42 -63.10 82.41 -1.52
N LYS A 43 -62.99 81.45 -0.60
CA LYS A 43 -61.71 80.97 -0.07
C LYS A 43 -61.22 79.78 -0.88
N THR A 44 -59.91 79.60 -0.95
CA THR A 44 -59.28 78.40 -1.51
C THR A 44 -58.36 77.75 -0.49
N ARG A 45 -58.45 76.42 -0.44
CA ARG A 45 -57.52 75.52 0.25
C ARG A 45 -57.10 74.45 -0.74
N PHE A 46 -56.01 73.77 -0.45
CA PHE A 46 -55.58 72.59 -1.20
C PHE A 46 -55.55 71.41 -0.23
N LEU A 47 -55.94 70.24 -0.72
CA LEU A 47 -55.88 68.95 -0.03
C LEU A 47 -54.91 68.08 -0.82
N SER A 48 -53.95 67.46 -0.14
CA SER A 48 -53.04 66.51 -0.77
C SER A 48 -53.80 65.26 -1.20
N LEU A 49 -53.51 64.79 -2.41
CA LEU A 49 -53.86 63.48 -2.94
C LEU A 49 -52.61 62.57 -3.04
N ALA A 50 -51.44 63.08 -2.62
CA ALA A 50 -50.19 62.34 -2.63
C ALA A 50 -50.22 61.15 -1.69
N MET A 51 -49.35 60.18 -1.97
CA MET A 51 -49.22 58.97 -1.17
C MET A 51 -48.72 59.29 0.24
N SER A 52 -49.34 58.68 1.25
CA SER A 52 -49.01 58.84 2.66
C SER A 52 -48.85 57.48 3.34
N GLU A 53 -48.04 57.43 4.39
CA GLU A 53 -47.82 56.22 5.17
C GLU A 53 -48.27 56.43 6.63
N ALA A 54 -48.88 55.41 7.21
CA ALA A 54 -49.20 55.33 8.63
C ALA A 54 -48.47 54.12 9.23
N GLU A 55 -47.55 54.37 10.15
CA GLU A 55 -46.95 53.32 10.97
C GLU A 55 -47.84 53.02 12.19
N VAL A 56 -48.01 51.73 12.48
CA VAL A 56 -48.74 51.22 13.64
C VAL A 56 -47.82 50.29 14.42
N VAL A 57 -47.66 50.57 15.72
CA VAL A 57 -47.05 49.65 16.69
C VAL A 57 -48.11 49.37 17.75
N GLU A 58 -48.68 48.17 17.72
CA GLU A 58 -49.80 47.78 18.58
C GLU A 58 -49.43 46.56 19.43
N LYS A 59 -49.77 46.58 20.73
CA LYS A 59 -49.59 45.44 21.63
C LYS A 59 -50.91 44.71 21.84
N CYS A 60 -50.99 43.52 21.28
CA CYS A 60 -52.17 42.68 21.18
C CYS A 60 -51.93 41.31 21.86
N VAL A 61 -52.97 40.50 21.97
CA VAL A 61 -52.92 39.16 22.59
C VAL A 61 -53.57 38.17 21.62
N THR A 62 -52.94 37.02 21.42
CA THR A 62 -53.43 35.96 20.52
C THR A 62 -54.53 35.11 21.14
N ARG A 63 -55.16 34.23 20.33
CA ARG A 63 -56.09 33.19 20.82
C ARG A 63 -55.49 32.26 21.87
N GLN A 64 -54.16 32.13 21.93
CA GLN A 64 -53.41 31.35 22.93
C GLN A 64 -53.12 32.13 24.24
N GLY A 65 -53.48 33.42 24.33
CA GLY A 65 -53.14 34.28 25.46
C GLY A 65 -51.72 34.85 25.43
N ILE A 66 -50.95 34.59 24.36
CA ILE A 66 -49.59 35.10 24.19
C ILE A 66 -49.66 36.57 23.75
N SER A 67 -48.95 37.45 24.44
CA SER A 67 -48.84 38.87 24.08
C SER A 67 -47.87 39.05 22.92
N LEU A 68 -48.30 39.73 21.85
CA LEU A 68 -47.46 40.12 20.73
C LEU A 68 -47.44 41.65 20.57
N THR A 69 -46.29 42.18 20.16
CA THR A 69 -46.13 43.53 19.65
C THR A 69 -45.97 43.45 18.14
N VAL A 70 -46.90 44.03 17.40
CA VAL A 70 -46.91 43.98 15.93
C VAL A 70 -46.67 45.38 15.38
N ARG A 71 -45.69 45.48 14.47
CA ARG A 71 -45.41 46.68 13.68
C ARG A 71 -45.94 46.48 12.27
N ALA A 72 -46.79 47.40 11.82
CA ALA A 72 -47.33 47.41 10.46
C ALA A 72 -47.19 48.81 9.84
N VAL A 73 -47.00 48.87 8.53
CA VAL A 73 -47.12 50.11 7.76
C VAL A 73 -48.29 49.98 6.80
N ILE A 74 -49.13 51.00 6.78
CA ILE A 74 -50.27 51.15 5.91
C ILE A 74 -49.97 52.27 4.92
N ALA A 75 -49.95 51.93 3.64
CA ALA A 75 -49.75 52.88 2.55
C ALA A 75 -51.12 53.29 1.99
N PHE A 76 -51.47 54.57 2.13
CA PHE A 76 -52.81 55.10 1.82
C PHE A 76 -52.75 56.47 1.11
N LYS A 77 -53.86 56.86 0.49
CA LYS A 77 -54.06 58.21 -0.08
C LYS A 77 -55.53 58.60 -0.05
N VAL A 78 -55.84 59.86 -0.38
CA VAL A 78 -57.23 60.29 -0.64
C VAL A 78 -57.73 59.63 -1.93
N GLY A 79 -58.98 59.18 -1.96
CA GLY A 79 -59.58 58.62 -3.18
C GLY A 79 -59.70 59.65 -4.31
N ASN A 80 -59.50 59.24 -5.56
CA ASN A 80 -59.51 60.13 -6.73
C ASN A 80 -60.91 60.65 -7.12
N ASP A 81 -61.96 60.07 -6.55
CA ASP A 81 -63.34 60.44 -6.82
C ASP A 81 -63.79 61.67 -5.98
N THR A 82 -64.87 62.31 -6.40
CA THR A 82 -65.34 63.55 -5.74
C THR A 82 -65.91 63.30 -4.34
N GLU A 83 -66.41 62.10 -4.03
CA GLU A 83 -66.96 61.79 -2.71
C GLU A 83 -65.83 61.62 -1.69
N SER A 84 -64.80 60.85 -2.03
CA SER A 84 -63.59 60.69 -1.21
C SER A 84 -62.91 62.02 -0.91
N ILE A 85 -62.70 62.88 -1.93
CA ILE A 85 -62.10 64.20 -1.74
C ILE A 85 -62.96 65.11 -0.85
N VAL A 86 -64.29 65.01 -0.93
CA VAL A 86 -65.20 65.74 -0.02
C VAL A 86 -65.15 65.17 1.40
N ASN A 87 -65.14 63.84 1.55
CA ASN A 87 -65.09 63.16 2.84
C ASN A 87 -63.77 63.41 3.60
N ALA A 88 -62.63 63.39 2.90
CA ALA A 88 -61.33 63.73 3.47
C ALA A 88 -61.21 65.25 3.72
N GLY A 89 -61.62 66.07 2.75
CA GLY A 89 -61.58 67.54 2.85
C GLY A 89 -62.53 68.14 3.90
N GLN A 90 -63.55 67.41 4.37
CA GLN A 90 -64.34 67.81 5.54
C GLN A 90 -63.63 67.55 6.88
N ARG A 91 -62.71 66.59 6.93
CA ARG A 91 -62.07 66.11 8.17
C ARG A 91 -60.67 66.67 8.39
N PHE A 92 -59.85 66.70 7.34
CA PHE A 92 -58.40 66.91 7.43
C PHE A 92 -57.90 68.22 6.82
N LEU A 93 -58.77 69.06 6.23
CA LEU A 93 -58.34 70.26 5.49
C LEU A 93 -57.66 71.35 6.35
N SER A 94 -57.81 71.27 7.67
CA SER A 94 -57.13 72.14 8.64
C SER A 94 -55.84 71.53 9.22
N ASP A 95 -55.73 70.20 9.20
CA ASP A 95 -54.66 69.41 9.78
C ASP A 95 -54.63 68.05 9.05
N GLN A 96 -53.70 67.94 8.09
CA GLN A 96 -53.58 66.76 7.21
C GLN A 96 -52.74 65.65 7.85
N ASP A 97 -51.92 65.96 8.85
CA ASP A 97 -51.08 64.98 9.54
C ASP A 97 -51.94 64.03 10.39
N GLN A 98 -53.14 64.44 10.81
CA GLN A 98 -54.13 63.54 11.42
C GLN A 98 -54.59 62.39 10.51
N MET A 99 -54.35 62.45 9.19
CA MET A 99 -54.69 61.33 8.30
C MET A 99 -53.95 60.05 8.68
N SER A 100 -52.63 60.14 8.93
CA SER A 100 -51.83 58.97 9.30
C SER A 100 -52.18 58.50 10.72
N VAL A 101 -52.37 59.43 11.66
CA VAL A 101 -52.77 59.15 13.05
C VAL A 101 -54.13 58.45 13.12
N LEU A 102 -55.14 58.93 12.38
CA LEU A 102 -56.48 58.32 12.38
C LEU A 102 -56.48 56.95 11.67
N THR A 103 -55.79 56.85 10.54
CA THR A 103 -55.61 55.59 9.80
C THR A 103 -54.95 54.54 10.68
N GLY A 104 -53.82 54.90 11.30
CA GLY A 104 -53.09 54.01 12.21
C GLY A 104 -53.95 53.55 13.40
N ARG A 105 -54.73 54.45 14.01
CA ARG A 105 -55.63 54.09 15.12
C ARG A 105 -56.74 53.10 14.72
N ILE A 106 -57.30 53.23 13.51
CA ILE A 106 -58.32 52.29 13.00
C ILE A 106 -57.69 50.92 12.71
N PHE A 107 -56.55 50.91 12.02
CA PHE A 107 -55.83 49.68 11.72
C PHE A 107 -55.30 48.97 12.98
N ALA A 108 -54.87 49.70 14.01
CA ALA A 108 -54.54 49.12 15.32
C ALA A 108 -55.74 48.40 15.97
N GLY A 109 -56.96 48.96 15.81
CA GLY A 109 -58.20 48.32 16.26
C GLY A 109 -58.45 46.98 15.57
N HIS A 110 -58.38 46.95 14.23
CA HIS A 110 -58.61 45.71 13.47
C HIS A 110 -57.47 44.70 13.63
N LEU A 111 -56.19 45.12 13.65
CA LEU A 111 -55.05 44.26 13.97
C LEU A 111 -55.27 43.54 15.31
N ARG A 112 -55.61 44.28 16.37
CA ARG A 112 -55.88 43.71 17.70
C ARG A 112 -57.05 42.72 17.69
N SER A 113 -58.08 42.96 16.87
CA SER A 113 -59.24 42.07 16.74
C SER A 113 -58.90 40.77 16.01
N ILE A 114 -58.27 40.83 14.83
CA ILE A 114 -57.95 39.64 14.02
C ILE A 114 -56.89 38.77 14.72
N ILE A 115 -55.88 39.40 15.33
CA ILE A 115 -54.85 38.69 16.11
C ILE A 115 -55.46 37.95 17.31
N GLY A 116 -56.52 38.49 17.94
CA GLY A 116 -57.24 37.83 19.01
C GLY A 116 -57.90 36.49 18.63
N SER A 117 -58.20 36.29 17.35
CA SER A 117 -58.74 35.03 16.81
C SER A 117 -57.67 34.05 16.28
N MET A 118 -56.46 34.52 15.97
CA MET A 118 -55.38 33.70 15.40
C MET A 118 -54.40 33.16 16.47
N THR A 119 -53.63 32.14 16.11
CA THR A 119 -52.47 31.65 16.89
C THR A 119 -51.16 32.32 16.48
N VAL A 120 -50.12 32.22 17.31
CA VAL A 120 -48.79 32.77 17.00
C VAL A 120 -48.21 32.13 15.73
N GLU A 121 -48.41 30.83 15.55
CA GLU A 121 -47.93 30.06 14.39
C GLU A 121 -48.61 30.52 13.10
N GLU A 122 -49.93 30.72 13.12
CA GLU A 122 -50.72 31.28 12.01
C GLU A 122 -50.25 32.70 11.67
N ILE A 123 -50.08 33.56 12.68
CA ILE A 123 -49.64 34.96 12.53
C ILE A 123 -48.22 35.05 11.96
N VAL A 124 -47.29 34.21 12.42
CA VAL A 124 -45.89 34.22 11.99
C VAL A 124 -45.72 33.65 10.57
N THR A 125 -46.51 32.65 10.21
CA THR A 125 -46.42 31.92 8.94
C THR A 125 -47.26 32.56 7.83
N GLU A 126 -48.53 32.88 8.10
CA GLU A 126 -49.51 33.36 7.11
C GLU A 126 -49.65 34.89 7.11
N ARG A 127 -48.54 35.64 7.29
CA ARG A 127 -48.53 37.12 7.43
C ARG A 127 -49.32 37.87 6.35
N GLN A 128 -49.34 37.35 5.11
CA GLN A 128 -50.10 37.94 4.00
C GLN A 128 -51.62 37.81 4.18
N LYS A 129 -52.09 36.72 4.78
CA LYS A 129 -53.52 36.46 5.09
C LYS A 129 -54.01 37.39 6.20
N LEU A 130 -53.23 37.52 7.28
CA LEU A 130 -53.46 38.51 8.34
C LEU A 130 -53.54 39.94 7.74
N ALA A 131 -52.60 40.29 6.86
CA ALA A 131 -52.59 41.59 6.21
C ALA A 131 -53.83 41.83 5.32
N ALA A 132 -54.27 40.82 4.56
CA ALA A 132 -55.46 40.89 3.73
C ALA A 132 -56.76 41.00 4.54
N GLU A 133 -56.93 40.19 5.58
CA GLU A 133 -58.13 40.16 6.43
C GLU A 133 -58.32 41.48 7.21
N VAL A 134 -57.22 42.05 7.72
CA VAL A 134 -57.20 43.37 8.35
C VAL A 134 -57.48 44.48 7.32
N LEU A 135 -56.94 44.39 6.10
CA LEU A 135 -57.22 45.34 5.02
C LEU A 135 -58.69 45.32 4.61
N ASP A 136 -59.26 44.13 4.39
CA ASP A 136 -60.67 43.94 4.00
C ASP A 136 -61.63 44.46 5.07
N THR A 137 -61.34 44.20 6.35
CA THR A 137 -62.12 44.74 7.47
C THR A 137 -62.06 46.28 7.51
N SER A 138 -60.89 46.87 7.26
CA SER A 138 -60.71 48.34 7.26
C SER A 138 -61.32 49.07 6.06
N LYS A 139 -61.51 48.41 4.90
CA LYS A 139 -61.98 49.08 3.65
C LYS A 139 -63.24 49.92 3.86
N ALA A 140 -64.22 49.39 4.59
CA ALA A 140 -65.50 50.06 4.84
C ALA A 140 -65.39 51.29 5.78
N GLU A 141 -64.33 51.40 6.57
CA GLU A 141 -64.09 52.56 7.45
C GLU A 141 -63.29 53.64 6.72
N MET A 142 -62.25 53.23 5.98
CA MET A 142 -61.43 54.12 5.16
C MET A 142 -62.27 54.87 4.11
N ALA A 143 -63.18 54.16 3.42
CA ALA A 143 -64.08 54.75 2.43
C ALA A 143 -64.99 55.85 3.02
N LYS A 144 -65.57 55.63 4.22
CA LYS A 144 -66.38 56.65 4.92
C LYS A 144 -65.59 57.92 5.23
N ILE A 145 -64.28 57.77 5.45
CA ILE A 145 -63.34 58.85 5.78
C ILE A 145 -62.82 59.56 4.52
N GLY A 146 -62.92 58.92 3.35
CA GLY A 146 -62.45 59.41 2.05
C GLY A 146 -61.03 58.99 1.69
N LEU A 147 -60.51 57.97 2.38
CA LEU A 147 -59.18 57.41 2.15
C LEU A 147 -59.30 56.04 1.47
N ILE A 148 -58.33 55.74 0.61
CA ILE A 148 -58.12 54.44 0.00
C ILE A 148 -56.74 53.92 0.41
N VAL A 149 -56.66 52.62 0.69
CA VAL A 149 -55.44 51.95 1.13
C VAL A 149 -54.95 51.07 -0.01
N ASP A 150 -53.77 51.39 -0.54
CA ASP A 150 -53.18 50.61 -1.64
C ASP A 150 -52.49 49.34 -1.12
N SER A 151 -51.90 49.39 0.09
CA SER A 151 -51.34 48.21 0.73
C SER A 151 -51.22 48.33 2.25
N LEU A 152 -51.14 47.17 2.91
CA LEU A 152 -50.73 47.02 4.30
C LEU A 152 -49.61 45.97 4.36
N GLN A 153 -48.56 46.23 5.13
CA GLN A 153 -47.44 45.30 5.33
C GLN A 153 -47.15 45.12 6.82
N ILE A 154 -47.00 43.87 7.27
CA ILE A 154 -46.55 43.54 8.62
C ILE A 154 -45.02 43.51 8.62
N GLN A 155 -44.38 44.52 9.23
CA GLN A 155 -42.92 44.63 9.29
C GLN A 155 -42.31 43.68 10.32
N SER A 156 -42.79 43.72 11.57
CA SER A 156 -42.25 42.91 12.66
C SER A 156 -43.36 42.37 13.56
N ILE A 157 -43.10 41.18 14.12
CA ILE A 157 -43.95 40.48 15.09
C ILE A 157 -43.00 40.00 16.18
N ASP A 158 -43.23 40.43 17.41
CA ASP A 158 -42.31 40.33 18.54
C ASP A 158 -43.09 39.90 19.79
N ASP A 159 -42.65 38.85 20.49
CA ASP A 159 -43.29 38.32 21.70
C ASP A 159 -42.61 38.77 23.01
N GLY A 160 -41.67 39.70 22.91
CA GLY A 160 -41.03 40.43 24.00
C GLY A 160 -40.31 39.52 25.00
N ALA A 161 -40.95 39.27 26.13
CA ALA A 161 -40.40 38.48 27.23
C ALA A 161 -40.88 37.02 27.23
N THR A 162 -41.72 36.60 26.28
CA THR A 162 -42.26 35.23 26.25
C THR A 162 -41.34 34.23 25.55
N GLY A 163 -40.58 34.65 24.52
CA GLY A 163 -39.58 33.79 23.84
C GLY A 163 -40.16 32.55 23.14
N TYR A 164 -41.46 32.55 22.90
CA TYR A 164 -42.22 31.49 22.24
C TYR A 164 -41.84 31.36 20.75
N ILE A 165 -41.66 32.47 20.05
CA ILE A 165 -41.23 32.49 18.63
C ILE A 165 -39.82 31.89 18.49
N ASP A 166 -38.93 32.17 19.45
CA ASP A 166 -37.58 31.61 19.49
C ASP A 166 -37.57 30.12 19.87
N ALA A 167 -38.43 29.72 20.81
CA ALA A 167 -38.63 28.32 21.19
C ALA A 167 -39.22 27.47 20.04
N MET A 168 -40.23 28.00 19.32
CA MET A 168 -40.78 27.41 18.09
C MET A 168 -39.70 27.26 17.02
N SER A 169 -38.75 28.20 16.95
CA SER A 169 -37.62 28.15 16.01
C SER A 169 -36.53 27.15 16.42
N ALA A 170 -36.45 26.75 17.69
CA ALA A 170 -35.35 25.96 18.23
C ALA A 170 -35.19 24.55 17.60
N PRO A 171 -36.25 23.76 17.33
CA PRO A 171 -36.13 22.47 16.64
C PRO A 171 -35.56 22.61 15.22
N HIS A 172 -35.97 23.65 14.49
CA HIS A 172 -35.46 23.93 13.14
C HIS A 172 -34.00 24.38 13.17
N LYS A 173 -33.62 25.28 14.10
CA LYS A 173 -32.22 25.67 14.35
C LYS A 173 -31.35 24.44 14.66
N ALA A 174 -31.80 23.55 15.54
CA ALA A 174 -31.10 22.32 15.89
C ALA A 174 -31.00 21.31 14.74
N ALA A 175 -32.03 21.18 13.89
CA ALA A 175 -32.01 20.34 12.70
C ALA A 175 -31.00 20.85 11.67
N ILE A 176 -30.97 22.15 11.40
CA ILE A 176 -30.00 22.79 10.50
C ILE A 176 -28.58 22.62 11.04
N GLN A 177 -28.35 22.85 12.34
CA GLN A 177 -27.05 22.63 12.97
C GLN A 177 -26.59 21.17 12.88
N ARG A 178 -27.48 20.20 13.12
CA ARG A 178 -27.18 18.77 12.95
C ARG A 178 -26.81 18.44 11.50
N GLN A 179 -27.56 18.95 10.52
CA GLN A 179 -27.29 18.73 9.11
C GLN A 179 -25.95 19.34 8.69
N ALA A 180 -25.62 20.54 9.17
CA ALA A 180 -24.32 21.17 8.94
C ALA A 180 -23.16 20.37 9.58
N GLN A 181 -23.35 19.83 10.79
CA GLN A 181 -22.36 18.95 11.44
C GLN A 181 -22.16 17.64 10.66
N ILE A 182 -23.23 17.01 10.16
CA ILE A 182 -23.15 15.80 9.33
C ILE A 182 -22.40 16.10 8.02
N ALA A 183 -22.77 17.17 7.32
CA ALA A 183 -22.11 17.58 6.08
C ALA A 183 -20.62 17.91 6.30
N GLN A 184 -20.28 18.60 7.40
CA GLN A 184 -18.89 18.89 7.76
C GLN A 184 -18.11 17.61 8.10
N ALA A 185 -18.70 16.68 8.85
CA ALA A 185 -18.07 15.40 9.18
C ALA A 185 -17.82 14.55 7.93
N GLN A 186 -18.79 14.51 7.00
CA GLN A 186 -18.64 13.84 5.70
C GLN A 186 -17.56 14.48 4.83
N ALA A 187 -17.50 15.81 4.76
CA ALA A 187 -16.46 16.54 4.03
C ALA A 187 -15.06 16.29 4.61
N THR A 188 -14.91 16.36 5.93
CA THR A 188 -13.64 16.03 6.61
C THR A 188 -13.26 14.58 6.38
N GLN A 189 -14.19 13.63 6.51
CA GLN A 189 -13.93 12.21 6.26
C GLN A 189 -13.47 11.97 4.81
N ALA A 190 -14.11 12.59 3.82
CA ALA A 190 -13.72 12.47 2.42
C ALA A 190 -12.31 13.06 2.16
N SER A 191 -11.99 14.21 2.74
CA SER A 191 -10.64 14.81 2.67
C SER A 191 -9.59 13.85 3.24
N THR A 192 -9.77 13.39 4.49
CA THR A 192 -8.83 12.46 5.14
C THR A 192 -8.73 11.12 4.42
N GLN A 193 -9.80 10.61 3.80
CA GLN A 193 -9.74 9.41 2.95
C GLN A 193 -8.88 9.65 1.70
N ALA A 194 -9.09 10.76 0.98
CA ALA A 194 -8.30 11.13 -0.20
C ALA A 194 -6.83 11.41 0.16
N GLU A 195 -6.56 12.05 1.31
CA GLU A 195 -5.20 12.30 1.83
C GLU A 195 -4.47 10.99 2.15
N GLN A 196 -5.12 10.04 2.83
CA GLN A 196 -4.55 8.72 3.13
C GLN A 196 -4.31 7.90 1.86
N GLU A 197 -5.23 7.96 0.87
CA GLU A 197 -5.05 7.30 -0.41
C GLU A 197 -3.88 7.91 -1.21
N ALA A 198 -3.77 9.24 -1.26
CA ALA A 198 -2.64 9.93 -1.86
C ALA A 198 -1.30 9.56 -1.19
N GLN A 199 -1.25 9.51 0.15
CA GLN A 199 -0.06 9.07 0.89
C GLN A 199 0.32 7.61 0.60
N ARG A 200 -0.67 6.71 0.57
CA ARG A 200 -0.44 5.29 0.21
C ARG A 200 0.11 5.15 -1.21
N ASN A 201 -0.50 5.84 -2.17
CA ASN A 201 -0.05 5.83 -3.56
C ASN A 201 1.37 6.40 -3.69
N GLN A 202 1.69 7.50 -3.01
CA GLN A 202 3.07 8.03 -2.95
C GLN A 202 4.07 7.03 -2.35
N ALA A 203 3.72 6.34 -1.27
CA ALA A 203 4.56 5.31 -0.66
C ALA A 203 4.77 4.09 -1.58
N GLU A 204 3.74 3.68 -2.33
CA GLU A 204 3.84 2.60 -3.32
C GLU A 204 4.72 3.01 -4.51
N TYR A 205 4.57 4.22 -5.07
CA TYR A 205 5.46 4.74 -6.11
C TYR A 205 6.91 4.88 -5.63
N ALA A 206 7.13 5.33 -4.40
CA ALA A 206 8.47 5.42 -3.80
C ALA A 206 9.10 4.02 -3.64
N ARG A 207 8.33 3.02 -3.18
CA ARG A 207 8.77 1.63 -3.08
C ARG A 207 9.09 1.03 -4.46
N GLN A 208 8.24 1.23 -5.45
CA GLN A 208 8.47 0.76 -6.83
C GLN A 208 9.75 1.38 -7.40
N THR A 209 9.93 2.69 -7.23
CA THR A 209 11.13 3.43 -7.65
C THR A 209 12.39 2.87 -6.98
N ALA A 210 12.35 2.61 -5.67
CA ALA A 210 13.48 2.04 -4.94
C ALA A 210 13.82 0.60 -5.37
N VAL A 211 12.81 -0.23 -5.66
CA VAL A 211 13.02 -1.59 -6.21
C VAL A 211 13.67 -1.53 -7.60
N VAL A 212 13.17 -0.66 -8.49
CA VAL A 212 13.72 -0.48 -9.84
C VAL A 212 15.14 0.07 -9.80
N GLN A 213 15.43 1.04 -8.92
CA GLN A 213 16.80 1.53 -8.68
C GLN A 213 17.74 0.43 -8.15
N ALA A 214 17.27 -0.41 -7.24
CA ALA A 214 18.04 -1.55 -6.73
C ALA A 214 18.29 -2.62 -7.80
N GLN A 215 17.33 -2.87 -8.70
CA GLN A 215 17.49 -3.76 -9.85
C GLN A 215 18.53 -3.21 -10.84
N TYR A 216 18.38 -1.97 -11.30
CA TYR A 216 19.39 -1.32 -12.16
C TYR A 216 20.77 -1.31 -11.52
N LYS A 217 20.88 -1.02 -10.22
CA LYS A 217 22.16 -1.10 -9.52
C LYS A 217 22.73 -2.52 -9.52
N ALA A 218 21.93 -3.54 -9.21
CA ALA A 218 22.39 -4.93 -9.24
C ALA A 218 22.81 -5.40 -10.64
N GLU A 219 22.21 -4.86 -11.70
CA GLU A 219 22.63 -5.11 -13.09
C GLU A 219 23.95 -4.40 -13.43
N ILE A 220 24.11 -3.14 -13.03
CA ILE A 220 25.36 -2.38 -13.17
C ILE A 220 26.50 -3.06 -12.38
N ASP A 221 26.26 -3.44 -11.12
CA ASP A 221 27.24 -4.10 -10.26
C ASP A 221 27.68 -5.46 -10.86
N ARG A 222 26.74 -6.24 -11.45
CA ARG A 222 27.06 -7.47 -12.20
C ARG A 222 27.88 -7.19 -13.46
N ALA A 223 27.49 -6.20 -14.26
CA ALA A 223 28.18 -5.85 -15.49
C ALA A 223 29.62 -5.36 -15.22
N GLN A 224 29.80 -4.56 -14.16
CA GLN A 224 31.12 -4.13 -13.68
C GLN A 224 31.94 -5.30 -13.15
N ALA A 225 31.35 -6.23 -12.38
CA ALA A 225 32.04 -7.43 -11.90
C ALA A 225 32.50 -8.34 -13.06
N ALA A 226 31.67 -8.54 -14.08
CA ALA A 226 32.03 -9.31 -15.28
C ALA A 226 33.16 -8.63 -16.07
N ALA A 227 33.07 -7.31 -16.27
CA ALA A 227 34.13 -6.53 -16.93
C ALA A 227 35.46 -6.56 -16.14
N ALA A 228 35.39 -6.51 -14.80
CA ALA A 228 36.56 -6.60 -13.93
C ALA A 228 37.20 -8.01 -13.94
N GLN A 229 36.42 -9.08 -14.07
CA GLN A 229 36.93 -10.45 -14.20
C GLN A 229 37.52 -10.75 -15.59
N ALA A 230 37.04 -10.08 -16.65
CA ALA A 230 37.52 -10.32 -18.02
C ALA A 230 39.03 -10.09 -18.19
N GLY A 231 39.61 -9.10 -17.49
CA GLY A 231 41.06 -8.83 -17.52
C GLY A 231 41.90 -9.99 -16.95
N PRO A 232 41.73 -10.36 -15.66
CA PRO A 232 42.43 -11.49 -15.05
C PRO A 232 42.16 -12.83 -15.73
N LEU A 233 40.94 -13.07 -16.25
CA LEU A 233 40.64 -14.29 -17.01
C LEU A 233 41.38 -14.34 -18.35
N ALA A 234 41.45 -13.22 -19.09
CA ALA A 234 42.24 -13.14 -20.32
C ALA A 234 43.75 -13.32 -20.05
N GLN A 235 44.25 -12.79 -18.93
CA GLN A 235 45.63 -13.02 -18.48
C GLN A 235 45.87 -14.51 -18.14
N ALA A 236 45.00 -15.13 -17.35
CA ALA A 236 45.10 -16.54 -16.98
C ALA A 236 45.02 -17.48 -18.20
N HIS A 237 44.19 -17.17 -19.20
CA HIS A 237 44.15 -17.92 -20.46
C HIS A 237 45.43 -17.75 -21.28
N ALA A 238 45.96 -16.54 -21.43
CA ALA A 238 47.23 -16.30 -22.10
C ALA A 238 48.42 -16.99 -21.38
N GLU A 239 48.41 -17.00 -20.04
CA GLU A 239 49.40 -17.74 -19.24
C GLU A 239 49.26 -19.27 -19.41
N GLN A 240 48.04 -19.80 -19.50
CA GLN A 240 47.80 -21.21 -19.81
C GLN A 240 48.31 -21.59 -21.21
N GLU A 241 48.05 -20.78 -22.23
CA GLU A 241 48.55 -21.01 -23.60
C GLU A 241 50.08 -20.98 -23.64
N VAL A 242 50.71 -19.98 -23.00
CA VAL A 242 52.18 -19.90 -22.89
C VAL A 242 52.76 -21.07 -22.09
N LEU A 243 52.07 -21.55 -21.06
CA LEU A 243 52.50 -22.71 -20.29
C LEU A 243 52.38 -24.01 -21.10
N MET A 244 51.27 -24.25 -21.79
CA MET A 244 51.13 -25.43 -22.66
C MET A 244 52.19 -25.45 -23.78
N ALA A 245 52.44 -24.31 -24.43
CA ALA A 245 53.49 -24.20 -25.44
C ALA A 245 54.90 -24.48 -24.87
N ARG A 246 55.16 -24.07 -23.62
CA ARG A 246 56.41 -24.43 -22.91
C ARG A 246 56.49 -25.90 -22.54
N THR A 247 55.37 -26.52 -22.13
CA THR A 247 55.31 -27.96 -21.81
C THR A 247 55.57 -28.80 -23.06
N GLU A 248 54.91 -28.50 -24.18
CA GLU A 248 55.14 -29.24 -25.44
C GLU A 248 56.60 -29.11 -25.92
N LEU A 249 57.20 -27.92 -25.82
CA LEU A 249 58.62 -27.71 -26.12
C LEU A 249 59.54 -28.50 -25.17
N ALA A 250 59.18 -28.61 -23.88
CA ALA A 250 59.93 -29.40 -22.90
C ALA A 250 59.78 -30.91 -23.14
N GLU A 251 58.61 -31.40 -23.52
CA GLU A 251 58.35 -32.80 -23.88
C GLU A 251 59.15 -33.19 -25.14
N ARG A 252 59.08 -32.39 -26.21
CA ARG A 252 59.89 -32.60 -27.43
C ARG A 252 61.39 -32.56 -27.13
N ALA A 253 61.84 -31.67 -26.23
CA ALA A 253 63.25 -31.62 -25.81
C ALA A 253 63.66 -32.84 -24.96
N ALA A 254 62.77 -33.36 -24.12
CA ALA A 254 63.00 -34.58 -23.34
C ALA A 254 63.04 -35.82 -24.24
N GLU A 255 62.16 -35.92 -25.25
CA GLU A 255 62.17 -37.01 -26.22
C GLU A 255 63.45 -37.00 -27.06
N LEU A 256 63.87 -35.83 -27.59
CA LEU A 256 65.15 -35.69 -28.29
C LEU A 256 66.34 -36.10 -27.40
N ARG A 257 66.33 -35.74 -26.12
CA ARG A 257 67.34 -36.15 -25.14
C ARG A 257 67.32 -37.66 -24.89
N GLN A 258 66.15 -38.29 -24.86
CA GLN A 258 66.02 -39.74 -24.71
C GLN A 258 66.52 -40.48 -25.95
N GLN A 259 66.22 -39.99 -27.15
CA GLN A 259 66.77 -40.52 -28.41
C GLN A 259 68.30 -40.39 -28.46
N GLN A 260 68.86 -39.27 -27.98
CA GLN A 260 70.31 -39.07 -27.82
C GLN A 260 70.92 -40.07 -26.83
N LEU A 261 70.35 -40.23 -25.63
CA LEU A 261 70.84 -41.17 -24.61
C LEU A 261 70.80 -42.63 -25.08
N VAL A 262 69.78 -43.02 -25.86
CA VAL A 262 69.73 -44.36 -26.48
C VAL A 262 70.83 -44.51 -27.54
N ALA A 263 71.13 -43.47 -28.32
CA ALA A 263 72.20 -43.51 -29.31
C ALA A 263 73.62 -43.50 -28.70
N GLU A 264 73.82 -42.77 -27.61
CA GLU A 264 75.13 -42.53 -26.98
C GLU A 264 75.50 -43.55 -25.90
N VAL A 265 74.53 -44.03 -25.10
CA VAL A 265 74.77 -44.93 -23.97
C VAL A 265 74.37 -46.37 -24.29
N VAL A 266 73.17 -46.58 -24.84
CA VAL A 266 72.63 -47.94 -25.02
C VAL A 266 73.33 -48.67 -26.18
N LYS A 267 73.46 -48.05 -27.35
CA LYS A 267 74.08 -48.71 -28.52
C LYS A 267 75.54 -49.17 -28.28
N PRO A 268 76.43 -48.39 -27.64
CA PRO A 268 77.77 -48.89 -27.30
C PRO A 268 77.74 -50.00 -26.26
N ALA A 269 76.86 -49.91 -25.25
CA ALA A 269 76.72 -50.96 -24.23
C ALA A 269 76.18 -52.27 -24.81
N GLU A 270 75.25 -52.23 -25.76
CA GLU A 270 74.77 -53.39 -26.51
C GLU A 270 75.89 -54.01 -27.37
N ALA A 271 76.67 -53.18 -28.07
CA ALA A 271 77.80 -53.64 -28.87
C ALA A 271 78.91 -54.31 -28.02
N ASP A 272 79.19 -53.76 -26.82
CA ASP A 272 80.13 -54.36 -25.88
C ASP A 272 79.60 -55.64 -25.22
N ALA A 273 78.32 -55.68 -24.86
CA ALA A 273 77.68 -56.89 -24.33
C ALA A 273 77.69 -58.04 -25.34
N GLU A 274 77.41 -57.76 -26.62
CA GLU A 274 77.45 -58.77 -27.67
C GLU A 274 78.89 -59.21 -28.00
N ARG A 275 79.85 -58.28 -27.99
CA ARG A 275 81.29 -58.60 -28.08
C ARG A 275 81.73 -59.56 -26.97
N ILE A 276 81.29 -59.33 -25.73
CA ILE A 276 81.57 -60.22 -24.59
C ILE A 276 80.91 -61.59 -24.75
N ARG A 277 79.65 -61.66 -25.21
CA ARG A 277 78.98 -62.94 -25.51
C ARG A 277 79.74 -63.77 -26.54
N VAL A 278 80.14 -63.16 -27.66
CA VAL A 278 80.87 -63.85 -28.73
C VAL A 278 82.23 -64.37 -28.23
N MET A 279 82.95 -63.59 -27.41
CA MET A 279 84.18 -64.07 -26.77
C MET A 279 83.91 -65.25 -25.81
N ALA A 280 82.91 -65.16 -24.94
CA ALA A 280 82.58 -66.21 -23.98
C ALA A 280 82.14 -67.52 -24.66
N ILE A 281 81.40 -67.45 -25.77
CA ILE A 281 81.04 -68.63 -26.59
C ILE A 281 82.31 -69.25 -27.20
N ALA A 282 83.19 -68.45 -27.79
CA ALA A 282 84.44 -68.94 -28.37
C ALA A 282 85.38 -69.57 -27.33
N GLU A 283 85.45 -69.02 -26.10
CA GLU A 283 86.19 -69.63 -25.00
C GLU A 283 85.57 -70.95 -24.53
N ALA A 284 84.23 -71.03 -24.45
CA ALA A 284 83.53 -72.27 -24.10
C ALA A 284 83.75 -73.38 -25.14
N GLU A 285 83.69 -73.07 -26.44
CA GLU A 285 84.04 -74.01 -27.51
C GLU A 285 85.50 -74.47 -27.41
N ARG A 286 86.45 -73.54 -27.18
CA ARG A 286 87.87 -73.87 -27.05
C ARG A 286 88.15 -74.77 -25.84
N MET A 287 87.46 -74.54 -24.72
CA MET A 287 87.55 -75.38 -23.52
C MET A 287 86.96 -76.77 -23.75
N LYS A 288 85.84 -76.86 -24.49
CA LYS A 288 85.20 -78.13 -24.85
C LYS A 288 86.10 -79.00 -25.73
N ILE A 289 86.70 -78.42 -26.77
CA ILE A 289 87.65 -79.11 -27.66
C ILE A 289 88.87 -79.63 -26.86
N GLN A 290 89.37 -78.87 -25.88
CA GLN A 290 90.47 -79.30 -25.02
C GLN A 290 90.06 -80.46 -24.09
N ALA A 291 88.84 -80.47 -23.56
CA ALA A 291 88.32 -81.58 -22.75
C ALA A 291 88.11 -82.86 -23.58
N GLU A 292 87.57 -82.76 -24.80
CA GLU A 292 87.37 -83.89 -25.71
C GLU A 292 88.72 -84.49 -26.16
N ALA A 293 89.75 -83.66 -26.39
CA ALA A 293 91.10 -84.12 -26.68
C ALA A 293 91.71 -84.91 -25.50
N ALA A 294 91.58 -84.43 -24.27
CA ALA A 294 92.12 -85.11 -23.08
C ALA A 294 91.48 -86.50 -22.87
N ALA A 295 90.16 -86.63 -23.05
CA ALA A 295 89.43 -87.89 -22.85
C ALA A 295 89.83 -89.03 -23.81
N SER A 296 90.57 -88.74 -24.88
CA SER A 296 90.96 -89.72 -25.91
C SER A 296 92.25 -90.49 -25.63
N TYR A 297 93.09 -90.05 -24.67
CA TYR A 297 94.43 -90.62 -24.47
C TYR A 297 94.50 -91.80 -23.47
N ASP A 298 93.60 -91.88 -22.48
CA ASP A 298 93.73 -92.85 -21.36
C ASP A 298 93.36 -94.31 -21.72
N ARG A 299 92.71 -94.56 -22.86
CA ARG A 299 92.19 -95.90 -23.22
C ARG A 299 93.21 -96.87 -23.84
N VAL A 300 94.50 -96.51 -23.91
CA VAL A 300 95.54 -97.38 -24.52
C VAL A 300 96.59 -97.86 -23.49
N ALA A 301 96.61 -97.29 -22.28
CA ALA A 301 97.60 -97.63 -21.25
C ALA A 301 97.22 -98.86 -20.40
N LEU A 302 95.93 -99.09 -20.11
CA LEU A 302 95.49 -100.12 -19.16
C LEU A 302 95.70 -101.56 -19.66
N ASP A 303 95.47 -101.85 -20.94
CA ASP A 303 95.46 -103.22 -21.47
C ASP A 303 96.84 -103.91 -21.52
N ARG A 304 97.93 -103.19 -21.22
CA ARG A 304 99.30 -103.71 -21.40
C ARG A 304 100.03 -104.09 -20.11
N MET A 305 99.42 -103.90 -18.93
CA MET A 305 100.05 -104.25 -17.64
C MET A 305 99.59 -105.60 -17.04
N LEU A 306 98.64 -106.30 -17.68
CA LEU A 306 97.99 -107.50 -17.11
C LEU A 306 98.50 -108.85 -17.65
N ILE A 307 99.49 -108.87 -18.55
CA ILE A 307 99.91 -110.08 -19.28
C ILE A 307 101.25 -110.67 -18.79
N ASP A 308 102.23 -109.84 -18.42
CA ASP A 308 103.63 -110.28 -18.31
C ASP A 308 104.07 -110.86 -16.93
N GLN A 309 103.19 -110.96 -15.92
CA GLN A 309 103.54 -111.48 -14.59
C GLN A 309 102.73 -112.68 -14.09
N LEU A 310 101.75 -113.16 -14.86
CA LEU A 310 100.99 -114.37 -14.53
C LEU A 310 101.84 -115.67 -14.39
N PRO A 311 103.03 -115.83 -14.99
CA PRO A 311 103.85 -117.04 -14.80
C PRO A 311 104.51 -117.24 -13.42
N GLN A 312 104.38 -116.32 -12.44
CA GLN A 312 104.74 -116.62 -11.03
C GLN A 312 103.64 -117.39 -10.27
N ILE A 313 102.60 -117.83 -10.98
CA ILE A 313 101.76 -119.02 -10.76
C ILE A 313 102.14 -119.90 -9.55
N VAL A 314 101.20 -119.99 -8.60
CA VAL A 314 100.84 -121.19 -7.81
C VAL A 314 101.88 -121.76 -6.82
N LYS A 315 103.15 -121.35 -6.85
CA LYS A 315 104.18 -121.94 -5.96
C LYS A 315 103.93 -121.67 -4.47
N GLU A 316 103.45 -120.48 -4.11
CA GLU A 316 103.05 -120.13 -2.74
C GLU A 316 101.59 -120.51 -2.41
N ALA A 317 100.89 -121.26 -3.27
CA ALA A 317 99.52 -121.73 -3.01
C ALA A 317 99.46 -123.04 -2.19
N ALA A 318 100.55 -123.43 -1.52
CA ALA A 318 100.70 -124.74 -0.87
C ALA A 318 101.33 -124.72 0.54
N SER A 319 101.57 -123.54 1.13
CA SER A 319 102.19 -123.40 2.46
C SER A 319 101.55 -122.24 3.24
N GLY A 320 100.81 -122.45 4.34
CA GLY A 320 100.35 -123.72 4.92
C GLY A 320 99.28 -123.46 5.99
N LEU A 321 98.43 -124.44 6.30
CA LEU A 321 97.34 -124.28 7.27
C LEU A 321 97.86 -124.24 8.73
N ALA A 322 97.92 -123.06 9.35
CA ALA A 322 98.03 -122.91 10.81
C ALA A 322 97.68 -121.48 11.31
N GLY A 323 96.46 -120.98 11.09
CA GLY A 323 96.14 -119.62 11.57
C GLY A 323 94.83 -118.99 11.12
N ALA A 324 93.73 -119.74 11.06
CA ALA A 324 92.43 -119.13 10.78
C ALA A 324 91.89 -118.41 12.02
N ASN A 325 91.47 -117.14 11.85
CA ASN A 325 90.07 -116.84 12.11
C ASN A 325 89.57 -115.65 11.27
N VAL A 326 88.34 -115.75 10.78
CA VAL A 326 87.64 -114.73 9.99
C VAL A 326 86.22 -114.65 10.54
N ASN A 327 85.64 -113.45 10.61
CA ASN A 327 84.22 -113.31 10.88
C ASN A 327 83.61 -112.18 10.03
N VAL A 328 82.39 -112.37 9.54
CA VAL A 328 81.76 -111.51 8.52
C VAL A 328 80.29 -111.26 8.86
N LEU A 329 79.90 -109.99 8.82
CA LEU A 329 78.53 -109.46 8.83
C LEU A 329 78.56 -108.29 7.81
N ASN A 330 77.82 -108.24 6.70
CA ASN A 330 76.57 -108.90 6.30
C ASN A 330 75.37 -108.48 7.20
N GLY A 331 74.37 -107.72 6.73
CA GLY A 331 74.21 -107.09 5.41
C GLY A 331 72.78 -106.50 5.22
N ALA A 332 72.41 -106.27 3.95
CA ALA A 332 71.05 -106.02 3.41
C ALA A 332 70.39 -104.62 3.55
N ASP A 333 69.51 -104.38 2.57
CA ASP A 333 68.39 -103.42 2.41
C ASP A 333 68.64 -101.89 2.34
N GLY A 334 68.11 -101.27 1.25
CA GLY A 334 68.18 -99.83 0.98
C GLY A 334 67.83 -99.42 -0.47
N LEU A 335 66.54 -99.48 -0.84
CA LEU A 335 65.98 -98.90 -2.09
C LEU A 335 65.94 -97.34 -2.00
N GLY A 336 65.71 -96.54 -3.04
CA GLY A 336 65.39 -96.80 -4.45
C GLY A 336 64.24 -95.93 -4.97
N GLU A 337 64.57 -94.75 -5.53
CA GLU A 337 63.76 -93.92 -6.46
C GLU A 337 62.49 -93.15 -5.92
N ILE A 338 61.97 -92.21 -6.75
CA ILE A 338 60.68 -91.47 -6.65
C ILE A 338 60.61 -90.36 -5.55
N ALA A 339 59.71 -89.35 -5.60
CA ALA A 339 59.59 -88.16 -6.48
C ALA A 339 58.48 -87.20 -5.94
N ALA A 340 58.57 -85.89 -6.27
CA ALA A 340 57.61 -84.77 -6.15
C ALA A 340 56.28 -84.87 -5.31
N GLY A 341 56.00 -83.83 -4.49
CA GLY A 341 54.68 -83.62 -3.83
C GLY A 341 54.45 -82.19 -3.28
N LEU A 342 53.24 -81.65 -3.44
CA LEU A 342 52.87 -80.21 -3.32
C LEU A 342 52.43 -79.70 -1.91
N VAL A 343 52.68 -78.41 -1.65
CA VAL A 343 51.81 -77.38 -0.97
C VAL A 343 51.44 -77.54 0.52
N GLY A 344 51.31 -76.40 1.26
CA GLY A 344 50.50 -76.43 2.50
C GLY A 344 50.43 -75.25 3.48
N GLN A 345 51.17 -74.12 3.35
CA GLN A 345 51.22 -73.10 4.42
C GLN A 345 51.04 -71.65 3.93
N GLY A 346 49.96 -70.96 4.35
CA GLY A 346 49.72 -69.57 3.94
C GLY A 346 48.54 -68.79 4.58
N LEU A 347 47.75 -69.35 5.50
CA LEU A 347 46.53 -68.68 6.02
C LEU A 347 46.38 -68.60 7.55
N THR A 348 47.30 -69.18 8.34
CA THR A 348 47.18 -69.24 9.82
C THR A 348 47.79 -68.06 10.57
N ILE A 349 48.47 -67.13 9.88
CA ILE A 349 49.16 -65.98 10.49
C ILE A 349 48.25 -64.73 10.60
N LEU A 350 47.19 -64.64 9.78
CA LEU A 350 46.39 -63.41 9.66
C LEU A 350 45.44 -63.17 10.85
N ASP A 351 44.98 -64.23 11.53
CA ASP A 351 43.94 -64.16 12.57
C ASP A 351 44.49 -64.09 14.02
N SER A 352 45.82 -64.20 14.18
CA SER A 352 46.51 -64.04 15.47
C SER A 352 46.87 -62.57 15.76
N VAL A 353 47.27 -61.79 14.75
CA VAL A 353 47.58 -60.36 14.89
C VAL A 353 46.32 -59.55 15.25
N ARG A 354 45.16 -59.89 14.66
CA ARG A 354 43.89 -59.18 14.87
C ARG A 354 43.31 -59.35 16.28
N ARG A 355 43.74 -60.36 17.05
CA ARG A 355 43.19 -60.66 18.39
C ARG A 355 43.91 -59.97 19.56
N ASN A 356 45.04 -59.28 19.33
CA ASN A 356 45.96 -58.93 20.42
C ASN A 356 46.23 -57.42 20.59
N LEU A 357 45.28 -56.56 20.20
CA LEU A 357 45.39 -55.09 20.26
C LEU A 357 44.07 -54.41 20.69
N GLY A 358 43.44 -54.82 21.79
CA GLY A 358 42.20 -54.17 22.25
C GLY A 358 41.67 -54.53 23.64
N THR A 359 42.12 -53.78 24.67
CA THR A 359 41.61 -53.67 26.06
C THR A 359 42.40 -52.53 26.79
N PRO A 360 41.97 -51.99 27.96
CA PRO A 360 40.63 -51.56 28.42
C PRO A 360 40.65 -50.16 29.16
N ASP A 361 39.84 -49.97 30.22
CA ASP A 361 39.72 -48.84 31.19
C ASP A 361 39.12 -47.50 30.67
N GLY A 362 38.46 -46.59 31.42
CA GLY A 362 38.02 -46.39 32.84
C GLY A 362 37.68 -44.87 33.04
N GLU A 363 37.17 -44.24 34.12
CA GLU A 363 36.39 -44.47 35.38
C GLU A 363 36.14 -43.04 35.99
N THR A 364 35.09 -42.59 36.73
CA THR A 364 33.69 -43.00 37.04
C THR A 364 32.89 -41.83 37.71
N LYS A 365 31.57 -42.01 37.92
CA LYS A 365 30.69 -41.46 39.01
C LYS A 365 30.03 -40.05 38.97
N GLN A 366 28.88 -40.01 39.67
CA GLN A 366 27.98 -38.88 40.03
C GLN A 366 28.24 -38.45 41.52
N PRO A 367 27.40 -37.68 42.27
CA PRO A 367 26.20 -36.85 41.94
C PRO A 367 26.07 -35.47 42.66
N GLY A 368 25.05 -34.67 42.27
CA GLY A 368 24.17 -33.95 43.24
C GLY A 368 24.25 -32.41 43.37
N GLY A 369 23.08 -31.74 43.49
CA GLY A 369 22.95 -30.34 43.94
C GLY A 369 21.80 -29.52 43.30
N ASP A 370 20.80 -29.11 44.09
CA ASP A 370 19.68 -28.19 43.74
C ASP A 370 20.12 -26.69 43.85
N ILE A 371 19.34 -25.60 43.64
CA ILE A 371 17.88 -25.32 43.79
C ILE A 371 17.44 -24.05 42.97
N GLN A 372 16.12 -23.80 42.92
CA GLN A 372 15.41 -22.52 42.67
C GLN A 372 15.33 -22.04 41.19
N ARG A 373 14.19 -22.04 40.46
CA ARG A 373 12.80 -21.52 40.66
C ARG A 373 12.66 -20.00 40.43
N TYR A 374 11.87 -19.61 39.41
CA TYR A 374 10.75 -18.62 39.34
C TYR A 374 10.53 -18.21 37.85
N LEU A 375 9.34 -17.93 37.27
CA LEU A 375 7.93 -18.40 37.43
C LEU A 375 7.09 -17.86 36.23
N GLY A 376 6.13 -18.64 35.69
CA GLY A 376 5.11 -18.20 34.71
C GLY A 376 5.23 -18.92 33.34
N ALA A 377 4.33 -19.81 32.91
CA ALA A 377 2.88 -19.68 32.61
C ALA A 377 2.63 -18.83 31.34
N ALA A 378 2.28 -19.41 30.17
CA ALA A 378 1.01 -20.08 29.76
C ALA A 378 -0.09 -19.05 29.38
N SER A 379 -0.92 -19.23 28.33
CA SER A 379 -1.03 -20.30 27.30
C SER A 379 -1.78 -19.84 26.03
N SER A 380 -1.68 -20.61 24.95
CA SER A 380 -2.48 -20.59 23.69
C SER A 380 -3.95 -21.07 23.91
N PRO A 381 -4.81 -21.44 22.91
CA PRO A 381 -4.70 -21.45 21.42
C PRO A 381 -6.01 -21.06 20.62
N VAL A 382 -6.00 -21.27 19.28
CA VAL A 382 -7.15 -21.36 18.29
C VAL A 382 -8.18 -20.21 18.22
N ASP A 383 -9.06 -20.06 17.22
CA ASP A 383 -9.25 -20.66 15.87
C ASP A 383 -9.63 -19.49 14.89
N GLY A 384 -9.69 -19.57 13.55
CA GLY A 384 -10.52 -20.48 12.74
C GLY A 384 -11.85 -19.83 12.35
N GLY A 385 -11.95 -19.21 11.16
CA GLY A 385 -13.18 -18.54 10.69
C GLY A 385 -13.13 -18.21 9.19
N ASN A 386 -14.27 -18.36 8.48
CA ASN A 386 -14.30 -18.45 7.02
C ASN A 386 -15.52 -17.75 6.38
N ALA A 387 -15.35 -17.42 5.09
CA ALA A 387 -16.37 -17.31 4.03
C ALA A 387 -17.22 -16.03 3.83
N ALA A 388 -17.69 -15.95 2.57
CA ALA A 388 -18.86 -15.23 2.05
C ALA A 388 -18.81 -13.69 1.87
N LYS A 389 -18.54 -13.25 0.63
CA LYS A 389 -19.13 -12.04 0.03
C LYS A 389 -19.42 -12.29 -1.46
N ARG A 390 -20.68 -12.11 -1.89
CA ARG A 390 -21.16 -12.17 -3.30
C ARG A 390 -22.42 -11.29 -3.42
N SER A 391 -22.69 -10.80 -4.64
CA SER A 391 -23.80 -9.88 -5.04
C SER A 391 -23.87 -8.57 -4.24
N GLY A 392 -23.87 -7.38 -4.83
CA GLY A 392 -23.82 -7.01 -6.25
C GLY A 392 -25.21 -6.92 -6.88
N ASP A 393 -25.65 -5.67 -7.08
CA ASP A 393 -26.68 -5.24 -8.03
C ASP A 393 -26.32 -3.80 -8.46
N ASP A 394 -26.69 -3.42 -9.68
CA ASP A 394 -26.24 -2.19 -10.37
C ASP A 394 -27.43 -1.54 -11.09
N GLY A 395 -27.77 -0.29 -10.76
CA GLY A 395 -28.96 0.40 -11.28
C GLY A 395 -28.82 1.92 -11.22
N PRO A 396 -29.05 2.66 -12.32
CA PRO A 396 -28.55 4.03 -12.45
C PRO A 396 -29.45 5.13 -11.88
N VAL A 397 -28.81 6.25 -11.54
CA VAL A 397 -29.45 7.55 -11.27
C VAL A 397 -29.83 8.21 -12.60
N ASP A 398 -31.05 8.74 -12.68
CA ASP A 398 -31.48 9.64 -13.77
C ASP A 398 -31.53 11.10 -13.26
N ILE A 399 -31.23 12.07 -14.14
CA ILE A 399 -31.04 13.48 -13.79
C ILE A 399 -31.76 14.38 -14.79
N ARG A 400 -32.83 15.05 -14.34
CA ARG A 400 -33.40 16.26 -14.97
C ARG A 400 -34.31 17.04 -14.04
#